data_AF-A0A7W3VHP1-F1
#
_entry.id   AF-A0A7W3VHP1-F1
#
_cell.length_a   1.000
_cell.length_b   1.000
_cell.length_c   1.000
_cell.angle_alpha   90.00
_cell.angle_beta   90.00
_cell.angle_gamma   90.00
#
_symmetry.space_group_name_H-M   'P 1'
#
loop_
_entity.id
_entity.type
_entity.pdbx_description
1 polymer ?
#
loop_
_entity_poly.entity_id
_entity_poly.type
_entity_poly.pdbx_seq_one_letter_code
_entity_poly.pdbx_strand_id
1 'polypeptide(L)'
;MTMNHKDQNNRKDGFKIPEGYLESFDERFCERLNAKQKQVSRSKDIISLTPKKLMRIAAAIVLLVGLGVFIKTQLTASLSEEALEYYLEYNPSSYTLSNEFIQAFDESDIKELEQGIQINQKEINEYVQTNIDLEYYLNY
;
A
#
# COMPACT_ATOMS: atom_id res chain seq x y z
N MET A 1 32.19 18.71 75.59
CA MET A 1 31.54 19.01 74.29
C MET A 1 30.82 17.76 73.83
N THR A 2 29.50 17.66 74.06
CA THR A 2 28.61 16.73 73.36
C THR A 2 27.23 17.35 73.28
N MET A 3 26.73 17.44 72.05
CA MET A 3 25.56 18.20 71.63
C MET A 3 24.25 17.46 71.91
N ASN A 4 23.26 18.28 72.20
CA ASN A 4 21.82 18.01 72.28
C ASN A 4 21.28 17.56 70.91
N HIS A 5 20.49 16.49 70.85
CA HIS A 5 19.54 16.26 69.75
C HIS A 5 18.24 15.70 70.33
N LYS A 6 17.24 16.59 70.46
CA LYS A 6 15.86 16.24 70.74
C LYS A 6 15.06 16.41 69.46
N ASP A 7 15.16 15.44 68.57
CA ASP A 7 14.36 15.41 67.35
C ASP A 7 12.92 14.97 67.65
N GLN A 8 12.03 15.96 67.70
CA GLN A 8 10.60 15.79 67.84
C GLN A 8 9.98 15.48 66.48
N ASN A 9 9.84 14.19 66.16
CA ASN A 9 9.11 13.75 64.96
C ASN A 9 7.74 13.18 65.36
N ASN A 10 6.80 14.08 65.64
CA ASN A 10 5.42 13.75 65.97
C ASN A 10 4.63 13.47 64.67
N ARG A 11 4.86 12.30 64.04
CA ARG A 11 4.06 11.85 62.89
C ARG A 11 2.73 11.27 63.35
N LYS A 12 1.70 12.13 63.44
CA LYS A 12 0.34 11.75 63.81
C LYS A 12 -0.59 11.43 62.63
N ASP A 13 -0.07 11.24 61.43
CA ASP A 13 -0.85 10.77 60.28
C ASP A 13 -0.49 9.33 59.94
N GLY A 14 -0.97 8.41 60.78
CA GLY A 14 -1.07 6.98 60.49
C GLY A 14 -2.52 6.64 60.18
N PHE A 15 -2.75 5.74 59.22
CA PHE A 15 -4.07 5.23 58.87
C PHE A 15 -4.76 4.64 60.10
N LYS A 16 -5.77 5.33 60.64
CA LYS A 16 -6.58 4.82 61.75
C LYS A 16 -7.65 3.89 61.18
N ILE A 17 -7.48 2.59 61.42
CA ILE A 17 -8.52 1.61 61.11
C ILE A 17 -9.70 1.75 62.08
N PRO A 18 -10.94 1.53 61.63
CA PRO A 18 -12.09 1.42 62.52
C PRO A 18 -11.91 0.31 63.56
N GLU A 19 -12.51 0.50 64.73
CA GLU A 19 -12.55 -0.52 65.78
C GLU A 19 -13.20 -1.80 65.24
N GLY A 20 -12.58 -2.96 65.50
CA GLY A 20 -13.06 -4.27 65.00
C GLY A 20 -12.80 -4.55 63.51
N TYR A 21 -12.14 -3.66 62.74
CA TYR A 21 -11.89 -3.87 61.30
C TYR A 21 -11.11 -5.17 61.01
N LEU A 22 -10.12 -5.48 61.85
CA LEU A 22 -9.29 -6.68 61.67
C LEU A 22 -9.96 -7.96 62.17
N GLU A 23 -10.98 -7.87 63.03
CA GLU A 23 -11.66 -9.06 63.59
C GLU A 23 -12.41 -9.86 62.51
N SER A 24 -12.97 -9.17 61.51
CA SER A 24 -13.66 -9.81 60.37
C SER A 24 -12.80 -9.89 59.10
N PHE A 25 -11.53 -9.48 59.17
CA PHE A 25 -10.66 -9.45 57.98
C PHE A 25 -10.37 -10.86 57.46
N ASP A 26 -10.00 -11.78 58.35
CA ASP A 26 -9.67 -13.16 57.98
C ASP A 26 -10.87 -13.90 57.38
N GLU A 27 -12.06 -13.67 57.93
CA GLU A 27 -13.31 -14.24 57.43
C GLU A 27 -13.64 -13.71 56.03
N ARG A 28 -13.58 -12.39 55.82
CA ARG A 28 -13.79 -11.76 54.50
C ARG A 28 -12.73 -12.19 53.47
N PHE A 29 -11.49 -12.38 53.92
CA PHE A 29 -10.40 -12.83 53.06
C PHE A 29 -10.63 -14.28 52.59
N CYS A 30 -10.95 -15.18 53.52
CA CYS A 30 -11.29 -16.56 53.22
C CYS A 30 -12.55 -16.66 52.35
N GLU A 31 -13.59 -15.88 52.63
CA GLU A 31 -14.82 -15.83 51.83
C GLU A 31 -14.52 -15.43 50.39
N ARG A 32 -13.67 -14.42 50.16
CA ARG A 32 -13.27 -13.99 48.81
C ARG A 32 -12.43 -15.03 48.07
N LEU A 33 -11.56 -15.77 48.76
CA LEU A 33 -10.81 -16.87 48.16
C LEU A 33 -11.74 -18.01 47.72
N ASN A 34 -12.70 -18.38 48.57
CA ASN A 34 -13.67 -19.44 48.29
C ASN A 34 -14.73 -19.04 47.25
N ALA A 35 -15.15 -17.77 47.25
CA ALA A 35 -16.10 -17.23 46.26
C ALA A 35 -15.50 -17.18 44.84
N LYS A 36 -14.18 -16.96 44.72
CA LYS A 36 -13.48 -17.09 43.43
C LYS A 36 -13.46 -18.53 42.91
N GLN A 37 -13.49 -19.54 43.77
CA GLN A 37 -13.48 -20.94 43.37
C GLN A 37 -14.87 -21.43 42.92
N LYS A 38 -15.97 -20.92 43.52
CA LYS A 38 -17.35 -21.26 43.13
C LYS A 38 -17.85 -20.59 41.84
N GLN A 39 -17.16 -19.58 41.32
CA GLN A 39 -17.53 -18.88 40.08
C GLN A 39 -16.96 -19.52 38.80
N VAL A 40 -16.21 -20.62 38.90
CA VAL A 40 -15.54 -21.26 37.74
C VAL A 40 -16.32 -22.46 37.18
N SER A 41 -17.52 -22.77 37.69
CA SER A 41 -18.32 -23.92 37.22
C SER A 41 -19.54 -23.57 36.35
N ARG A 42 -19.63 -22.34 35.81
CA ARG A 42 -20.38 -22.14 34.57
C ARG A 42 -19.39 -22.19 33.41
N SER A 43 -19.24 -23.37 32.84
CA SER A 43 -18.73 -23.56 31.49
C SER A 43 -19.63 -22.77 30.53
N LYS A 44 -19.34 -21.49 30.35
CA LYS A 44 -19.65 -20.86 29.08
C LYS A 44 -18.59 -21.42 28.13
N ASP A 45 -18.99 -22.38 27.32
CA ASP A 45 -18.14 -22.94 26.28
C ASP A 45 -17.67 -21.78 25.39
N ILE A 46 -16.47 -21.30 25.67
CA ILE A 46 -15.72 -20.46 24.77
C ILE A 46 -15.28 -21.40 23.67
N ILE A 47 -16.01 -21.37 22.55
CA ILE A 47 -15.66 -22.08 21.33
C ILE A 47 -14.24 -21.64 20.99
N SER A 48 -13.26 -22.52 21.17
CA SER A 48 -11.89 -22.25 20.76
C SER A 48 -11.83 -22.41 19.25
N LEU A 49 -11.94 -21.29 18.53
CA LEU A 49 -11.70 -21.28 17.09
C LEU A 49 -10.20 -21.47 16.84
N THR A 50 -9.77 -22.72 16.67
CA THR A 50 -8.47 -23.00 16.04
C THR A 50 -8.65 -23.77 14.74
N PRO A 51 -9.21 -23.16 13.67
CA PRO A 51 -9.13 -23.77 12.36
C PRO A 51 -7.75 -23.47 11.74
N LYS A 52 -6.68 -24.07 12.30
CA LYS A 52 -5.31 -23.92 11.77
C LYS A 52 -5.20 -24.34 10.29
N LYS A 53 -6.17 -25.13 9.79
CA LYS A 53 -6.29 -25.53 8.38
C LYS A 53 -7.00 -24.50 7.48
N LEU A 54 -7.95 -23.71 7.99
CA LEU A 54 -8.64 -22.67 7.22
C LEU A 54 -7.81 -21.39 7.08
N MET A 55 -6.85 -21.16 7.97
CA MET A 55 -5.94 -20.01 7.90
C MET A 55 -5.15 -19.98 6.59
N ARG A 56 -4.79 -21.14 6.03
CA ARG A 56 -4.08 -21.23 4.74
C ARG A 56 -4.95 -20.75 3.57
N ILE A 57 -6.24 -21.08 3.60
CA ILE A 57 -7.21 -20.67 2.58
C ILE A 57 -7.48 -19.16 2.70
N ALA A 58 -7.67 -18.65 3.92
CA ALA A 58 -7.85 -17.22 4.16
C ALA A 58 -6.63 -16.40 3.70
N ALA A 59 -5.41 -16.88 3.98
CA ALA A 59 -4.19 -16.23 3.51
C ALA A 59 -4.11 -16.20 1.97
N ALA A 60 -4.45 -17.29 1.28
CA ALA A 60 -4.49 -17.34 -0.18
C ALA A 60 -5.53 -16.38 -0.77
N ILE A 61 -6.70 -16.25 -0.15
CA ILE A 61 -7.75 -15.31 -0.57
C ILE A 61 -7.29 -13.87 -0.39
N VAL A 62 -6.71 -13.53 0.77
CA VAL A 62 -6.18 -12.17 1.03
C VAL A 62 -5.05 -11.82 0.04
N LEU A 63 -4.18 -12.79 -0.29
CA LEU A 63 -3.10 -12.60 -1.24
C LEU A 63 -3.65 -12.40 -2.68
N LEU A 64 -4.63 -13.20 -3.10
CA LEU A 64 -5.31 -13.03 -4.39
C LEU A 64 -6.06 -11.71 -4.51
N VAL A 65 -6.79 -11.30 -3.47
CA VAL A 65 -7.49 -10.00 -3.44
C VAL A 65 -6.50 -8.85 -3.42
N GLY A 66 -5.44 -8.93 -2.60
CA GLY A 66 -4.39 -7.93 -2.53
C GLY A 66 -3.63 -7.75 -3.84
N LEU A 67 -3.23 -8.86 -4.49
CA LEU A 67 -2.62 -8.84 -5.84
C LEU A 67 -3.61 -8.31 -6.89
N GLY A 68 -4.87 -8.73 -6.86
CA GLY A 68 -5.88 -8.31 -7.82
C GLY A 68 -6.16 -6.79 -7.77
N VAL A 69 -6.19 -6.21 -6.57
CA VAL A 69 -6.31 -4.75 -6.39
C VAL A 69 -5.03 -4.05 -6.85
N PHE A 70 -3.85 -4.57 -6.52
CA PHE A 70 -2.56 -4.01 -6.93
C PHE A 70 -2.36 -3.98 -8.45
N ILE A 71 -2.77 -5.05 -9.17
CA ILE A 71 -2.71 -5.08 -10.64
C ILE A 71 -3.70 -4.07 -11.24
N LYS A 72 -4.91 -3.92 -10.69
CA LYS A 72 -5.88 -2.90 -11.16
C LYS A 72 -5.37 -1.47 -10.98
N THR A 73 -4.61 -1.18 -9.93
CA THR A 73 -4.05 0.17 -9.70
C THR A 73 -2.86 0.49 -10.59
N GLN A 74 -2.07 -0.52 -11.00
CA GLN A 74 -0.88 -0.32 -11.86
C GLN A 74 -1.20 -0.36 -13.36
N LEU A 75 -2.35 -0.92 -13.77
CA LEU A 75 -2.70 -1.09 -15.18
C LEU A 75 -3.41 0.13 -15.80
N THR A 76 -3.70 1.18 -15.01
CA THR A 76 -4.32 2.42 -15.51
C THR A 76 -3.31 3.54 -15.69
N ALA A 77 -2.08 3.23 -16.08
CA ALA A 77 -1.23 4.21 -16.73
C ALA A 77 -1.77 4.41 -18.14
N SER A 78 -2.81 5.24 -18.28
CA SER A 78 -3.19 5.78 -19.58
C SER A 78 -2.00 6.61 -20.06
N LEU A 79 -1.34 6.16 -21.12
CA LEU A 79 -0.26 6.90 -21.75
C LEU A 79 -0.87 8.22 -22.24
N SER A 80 -0.51 9.33 -21.59
CA SER A 80 -1.03 10.63 -21.99
C SER A 80 -0.35 11.05 -23.29
N GLU A 81 -1.08 11.75 -24.15
CA GLU A 81 -0.58 12.25 -25.43
C GLU A 81 0.64 13.14 -25.20
N GLU A 82 0.61 13.98 -24.17
CA GLU A 82 1.70 14.88 -23.80
C GLU A 82 2.95 14.11 -23.35
N ALA A 83 2.79 12.97 -22.66
CA ALA A 83 3.91 12.14 -22.25
C ALA A 83 4.52 11.37 -23.43
N LEU A 84 3.69 10.98 -24.41
CA LEU A 84 4.13 10.35 -25.65
C LEU A 84 4.91 11.34 -26.51
N GLU A 85 4.38 12.55 -26.72
CA GLU A 85 5.05 13.62 -27.46
C GLU A 85 6.41 13.95 -26.84
N TYR A 86 6.46 14.15 -25.53
CA TYR A 86 7.70 14.41 -24.81
C TYR A 86 8.75 13.29 -24.99
N TYR A 87 8.31 12.03 -24.95
CA TYR A 87 9.20 10.90 -25.15
C TYR A 87 9.75 10.85 -26.57
N LEU A 88 8.92 11.10 -27.58
CA LEU A 88 9.32 11.11 -28.99
C LEU A 88 10.26 12.27 -29.31
N GLU A 89 10.00 13.46 -28.76
CA GLU A 89 10.86 14.63 -28.94
C GLU A 89 12.24 14.44 -28.28
N TYR A 90 12.26 13.89 -27.06
CA TYR A 90 13.50 13.70 -26.31
C TYR A 90 14.34 12.49 -26.76
N ASN A 91 13.72 11.50 -27.43
CA ASN A 91 14.41 10.30 -27.91
C ASN A 91 14.38 10.22 -29.44
N PRO A 92 15.15 11.06 -30.15
CA PRO A 92 15.09 11.12 -31.61
C PRO A 92 15.59 9.84 -32.31
N SER A 93 16.35 8.99 -31.62
CA SER A 93 16.76 7.68 -32.11
C SER A 93 15.65 6.62 -32.05
N SER A 94 14.50 6.91 -31.43
CA SER A 94 13.41 5.94 -31.24
C SER A 94 12.42 5.85 -32.42
N TYR A 95 12.32 6.90 -33.25
CA TYR A 95 11.46 6.91 -34.43
C TYR A 95 12.19 6.52 -35.72
N THR A 96 13.51 6.31 -35.68
CA THR A 96 14.24 5.82 -36.85
C THR A 96 13.91 4.34 -37.01
N LEU A 97 13.40 3.96 -38.17
CA LEU A 97 13.12 2.55 -38.46
C LEU A 97 14.45 1.80 -38.38
N SER A 98 14.52 0.79 -37.51
CA SER A 98 15.72 -0.02 -37.41
C SER A 98 15.96 -0.75 -38.74
N ASN A 99 17.22 -1.00 -39.09
CA ASN A 99 17.55 -1.70 -40.33
C ASN A 99 16.93 -3.10 -40.40
N GLU A 100 16.68 -3.73 -39.25
CA GLU A 100 15.97 -5.00 -39.13
C GLU A 100 14.48 -4.84 -39.48
N PHE A 101 13.85 -3.74 -39.03
CA PHE A 101 12.47 -3.42 -39.38
C PHE A 101 12.32 -3.08 -40.87
N ILE A 102 13.22 -2.28 -41.44
CA ILE A 102 13.20 -1.94 -42.88
C ILE A 102 13.33 -3.20 -43.75
N GLN A 103 14.16 -4.17 -43.33
CA GLN A 103 14.33 -5.44 -44.06
C GLN A 103 13.19 -6.43 -43.84
N ALA A 104 12.40 -6.27 -42.77
CA ALA A 104 11.27 -7.14 -42.47
C ALA A 104 10.03 -6.80 -43.32
N PHE A 105 9.93 -5.56 -43.84
CA PHE A 105 8.87 -5.17 -44.75
C PHE A 105 9.19 -5.56 -46.19
N ASP A 106 8.30 -6.35 -46.80
CA ASP A 106 8.34 -6.63 -48.23
C ASP A 106 7.40 -5.69 -49.03
N GLU A 107 7.45 -5.79 -50.36
CA GLU A 107 6.64 -4.94 -51.24
C GLU A 107 5.13 -5.14 -51.05
N SER A 108 4.71 -6.31 -50.57
CA SER A 108 3.30 -6.58 -50.29
C SER A 108 2.84 -5.92 -49.00
N ASP A 109 3.67 -5.96 -47.96
CA ASP A 109 3.41 -5.30 -46.68
C ASP A 109 3.26 -3.78 -46.86
N ILE A 110 4.10 -3.17 -47.71
CA ILE A 110 4.02 -1.74 -48.01
C ILE A 110 2.72 -1.40 -48.74
N LYS A 111 2.29 -2.23 -49.70
CA LYS A 111 1.03 -2.01 -50.44
C LYS A 111 -0.21 -2.14 -49.56
N GLU A 112 -0.18 -3.01 -48.55
CA GLU A 112 -1.26 -3.11 -47.58
C GLU A 112 -1.33 -1.88 -46.66
N LEU A 113 -0.18 -1.37 -46.21
CA LEU A 113 -0.11 -0.14 -45.42
C LEU A 113 -0.62 1.08 -46.21
N GLU A 114 -0.25 1.23 -47.48
CA GLU A 114 -0.72 2.31 -48.35
C GLU A 114 -2.25 2.32 -48.49
N GLN A 115 -2.90 1.15 -48.45
CA GLN A 115 -4.36 1.04 -48.53
C GLN A 115 -5.05 1.31 -47.19
N GLY A 116 -4.39 1.03 -46.07
CA GLY A 116 -4.93 1.21 -44.72
C GLY A 116 -4.83 2.63 -44.16
N ILE A 117 -3.88 3.43 -44.68
CA ILE A 117 -3.66 4.80 -44.21
C ILE A 117 -4.54 5.77 -45.01
N GLN A 118 -5.52 6.41 -44.36
CA GLN A 118 -6.20 7.56 -44.96
C GLN A 118 -5.24 8.75 -45.01
N ILE A 119 -4.58 8.94 -46.14
CA ILE A 119 -3.66 10.06 -46.34
C ILE A 119 -4.46 11.35 -46.55
N ASN A 120 -4.37 12.26 -45.60
CA ASN A 120 -4.90 13.62 -45.73
C ASN A 120 -3.88 14.53 -46.43
N GLN A 121 -4.01 14.65 -47.75
CA GLN A 121 -3.07 15.45 -48.57
C GLN A 121 -2.98 16.93 -48.13
N LYS A 122 -4.04 17.49 -47.53
CA LYS A 122 -4.00 18.87 -47.04
C LYS A 122 -3.02 19.02 -45.87
N GLU A 123 -3.06 18.07 -44.95
CA GLU A 123 -2.26 18.06 -43.73
C GLU A 123 -0.78 17.78 -44.02
N ILE A 124 -0.51 16.87 -44.97
CA ILE A 124 0.86 16.64 -45.48
C ILE A 124 1.42 17.91 -46.12
N ASN A 125 0.66 18.57 -47.00
CA ASN A 125 1.13 19.79 -47.66
C ASN A 125 1.43 20.90 -46.65
N GLU A 126 0.59 21.06 -45.62
CA GLU A 126 0.80 22.05 -44.56
C GLU A 126 2.07 21.73 -43.75
N TYR A 127 2.29 20.47 -43.37
CA TYR A 127 3.50 20.05 -42.67
C TYR A 127 4.76 20.28 -43.50
N VAL A 128 4.75 19.88 -44.78
CA VAL A 128 5.90 20.04 -45.69
C VAL A 128 6.23 21.51 -45.92
N GLN A 129 5.23 22.37 -46.10
CA GLN A 129 5.46 23.81 -46.29
C GLN A 129 5.92 24.52 -45.01
N THR A 130 5.51 24.04 -43.83
CA THR A 130 5.78 24.74 -42.56
C THR A 130 7.08 24.26 -41.90
N ASN A 131 7.39 22.97 -41.98
CA ASN A 131 8.44 22.35 -41.17
C ASN A 131 9.63 21.85 -42.00
N ILE A 132 9.50 21.77 -43.33
CA ILE A 132 10.58 21.34 -44.21
C ILE A 132 11.05 22.54 -45.02
N ASP A 133 12.33 22.88 -44.87
CA ASP A 133 12.97 23.88 -45.71
C ASP A 133 13.24 23.28 -47.10
N LEU A 134 12.26 23.41 -47.99
CA LEU A 134 12.35 22.92 -49.36
C LEU A 134 13.44 23.62 -50.16
N GLU A 135 13.82 24.85 -49.78
CA GLU A 135 14.84 25.62 -50.46
C GLU A 135 16.22 24.95 -50.33
N TYR A 136 16.49 24.31 -49.18
CA TYR A 136 17.70 23.53 -48.95
C TYR A 136 17.81 22.31 -49.88
N TYR A 137 16.69 21.63 -50.17
CA TYR A 137 16.67 20.41 -50.98
C TYR A 137 16.52 20.64 -52.48
N LEU A 138 15.94 21.77 -52.89
CA LEU A 138 15.78 22.14 -54.31
C LEU A 138 17.03 22.81 -54.90
N ASN A 139 18.00 23.18 -54.06
CA ASN A 139 19.22 23.86 -54.47
C ASN A 139 20.42 22.90 -54.66
N TYR A 140 20.12 21.62 -54.92
CA TYR A 140 21.06 20.56 -55.30
C TYR A 140 20.55 19.85 -56.56
#